data_AF-A0A1G1L2C3-F1
#
_entry.id   AF-A0A1G1L2C3-F1
#
_cell.length_a   1.000
_cell.length_b   1.000
_cell.length_c   1.000
_cell.angle_alpha   90.00
_cell.angle_beta   90.00
_cell.angle_gamma   90.00
#
_symmetry.space_group_name_H-M   'P 1'
#
loop_
_entity.id
_entity.type
_entity.pdbx_description
1 polymer ?
#
loop_
_entity_poly.entity_id
_entity_poly.type
_entity_poly.pdbx_seq_one_letter_code
_entity_poly.pdbx_strand_id
1 'polypeptide(L)'
;MGDCFCEDHARLDELFRKFQEEKHSNLNLAKDYFEQFKFRLESHIVWEEELLFSLFEAKTGIQGPSLVAVMRTEYVQIQGTIETICAKIKNQNPLGGEDESVLLGVLSVHNLKEEDILYPMLDDTTNNWERKKISKK
;
A
#
# COMPACT_ATOMS: atom_id res chain seq x y z
N MET A 1 -3.93 17.17 -3.44
CA MET A 1 -3.00 16.16 -3.96
C MET A 1 -3.51 14.74 -3.69
N GLY A 2 -4.36 14.57 -2.66
CA GLY A 2 -5.01 13.30 -2.31
C GLY A 2 -5.70 12.55 -3.46
N ASP A 3 -6.37 13.24 -4.39
CA ASP A 3 -7.11 12.59 -5.48
C ASP A 3 -6.27 11.59 -6.30
N CYS A 4 -4.99 11.89 -6.57
CA CYS A 4 -4.11 11.01 -7.34
C CYS A 4 -3.61 9.79 -6.53
N PHE A 5 -3.56 9.90 -5.21
CA PHE A 5 -3.05 8.84 -4.33
C PHE A 5 -4.16 7.87 -3.96
N CYS A 6 -5.36 8.38 -3.67
CA CYS A 6 -6.58 7.57 -3.55
C CYS A 6 -6.85 6.76 -4.82
N GLU A 7 -6.52 7.31 -6.01
CA GLU A 7 -6.59 6.56 -7.27
C GLU A 7 -5.63 5.36 -7.32
N ASP A 8 -4.45 5.44 -6.71
CA ASP A 8 -3.49 4.34 -6.68
C ASP A 8 -3.95 3.24 -5.70
N HIS A 9 -4.48 3.63 -4.53
CA HIS A 9 -5.16 2.71 -3.60
C HIS A 9 -6.32 1.99 -4.28
N ALA A 10 -7.20 2.73 -4.97
CA ALA A 10 -8.33 2.14 -5.69
C ALA A 10 -7.89 1.12 -6.76
N ARG A 11 -6.75 1.37 -7.43
CA ARG A 11 -6.18 0.41 -8.40
C ARG A 11 -5.62 -0.84 -7.73
N LEU A 12 -5.01 -0.70 -6.55
CA LEU A 12 -4.54 -1.84 -5.76
C LEU A 12 -5.72 -2.68 -5.27
N ASP A 13 -6.77 -2.04 -4.76
CA ASP A 13 -8.01 -2.72 -4.34
C ASP A 13 -8.67 -3.47 -5.49
N GLU A 14 -8.71 -2.86 -6.69
CA GLU A 14 -9.23 -3.50 -7.89
C GLU A 14 -8.45 -4.77 -8.27
N LEU A 15 -7.12 -4.73 -8.24
CA LEU A 15 -6.27 -5.88 -8.54
C LEU A 15 -6.47 -7.00 -7.51
N PHE A 16 -6.56 -6.63 -6.22
CA PHE A 16 -6.77 -7.59 -5.15
C PHE A 16 -8.15 -8.24 -5.24
N ARG A 17 -9.20 -7.46 -5.55
CA ARG A 17 -10.56 -7.98 -5.74
C ARG A 17 -10.62 -8.97 -6.90
N LYS A 18 -9.97 -8.68 -8.03
CA LYS A 18 -9.88 -9.61 -9.16
C LYS A 18 -9.14 -10.90 -8.81
N PHE A 19 -8.09 -10.82 -7.99
CA PHE A 19 -7.47 -12.02 -7.42
C PHE A 19 -8.47 -12.85 -6.60
N GLN A 20 -9.26 -12.22 -5.73
CA GLN A 20 -10.25 -12.91 -4.91
C GLN A 20 -11.40 -13.53 -5.72
N GLU A 21 -11.81 -12.90 -6.82
CA GLU A 21 -12.83 -13.42 -7.74
C GLU A 21 -12.33 -14.69 -8.45
N GLU A 22 -11.06 -14.73 -8.86
CA GLU A 22 -10.52 -15.82 -9.67
C GLU A 22 -9.89 -16.97 -8.88
N LYS A 23 -9.56 -16.78 -7.60
CA LYS A 23 -8.78 -17.76 -6.81
C LYS A 23 -9.42 -19.15 -6.68
N HIS A 24 -10.73 -19.26 -6.88
CA HIS A 24 -11.47 -20.53 -6.82
C HIS A 24 -11.79 -21.14 -8.19
N SER A 25 -11.78 -20.34 -9.26
CA SER A 25 -12.17 -20.74 -10.62
C SER A 25 -10.97 -20.91 -11.54
N ASN A 26 -9.99 -19.99 -11.46
CA ASN A 26 -8.87 -19.90 -12.38
C ASN A 26 -7.60 -19.45 -11.63
N LEU A 27 -6.91 -20.43 -11.02
CA LEU A 27 -5.73 -20.16 -10.20
C LEU A 27 -4.60 -19.46 -10.97
N ASN A 28 -4.45 -19.72 -12.27
CA ASN A 28 -3.44 -19.04 -13.09
C ASN A 28 -3.76 -17.55 -13.23
N LEU A 29 -5.00 -17.21 -13.55
CA LEU A 29 -5.41 -15.81 -13.66
C LEU A 29 -5.40 -15.09 -12.31
N ALA A 30 -5.80 -15.78 -11.23
CA ALA A 30 -5.68 -15.27 -9.88
C ALA A 30 -4.22 -14.93 -9.54
N LYS A 31 -3.29 -15.84 -9.85
CA LYS A 31 -1.85 -15.61 -9.66
C LYS A 31 -1.38 -14.38 -10.43
N ASP A 32 -1.78 -14.21 -11.69
CA ASP A 32 -1.40 -13.05 -12.50
C ASP A 32 -1.90 -11.73 -11.89
N TYR A 33 -3.12 -11.70 -11.35
CA TYR A 33 -3.65 -10.53 -10.64
C TYR A 33 -2.90 -10.27 -9.33
N PHE A 34 -2.57 -11.32 -8.58
CA PHE A 34 -1.83 -11.17 -7.32
C PHE A 34 -0.39 -10.71 -7.55
N GLU A 35 0.29 -11.19 -8.59
CA GLU A 35 1.63 -10.73 -8.95
C GLU A 35 1.63 -9.25 -9.38
N GLN A 36 0.62 -8.83 -10.14
CA GLN A 36 0.43 -7.42 -10.47
C GLN A 36 0.15 -6.57 -9.23
N PHE A 37 -0.76 -7.01 -8.36
CA PHE A 37 -1.04 -6.35 -7.09
C PHE A 37 0.24 -6.17 -6.26
N LYS A 38 0.99 -7.26 -6.05
CA LYS A 38 2.24 -7.26 -5.29
C LYS A 38 3.24 -6.25 -5.86
N PHE A 39 3.53 -6.33 -7.15
CA PHE A 39 4.50 -5.45 -7.79
C PHE A 39 4.12 -3.97 -7.65
N ARG A 40 2.83 -3.66 -7.81
CA ARG A 40 2.31 -2.29 -7.72
C ARG A 40 2.34 -1.77 -6.29
N LEU A 41 2.02 -2.61 -5.31
CA LEU A 41 2.07 -2.27 -3.89
C LEU A 41 3.52 -2.05 -3.43
N GLU A 42 4.46 -2.91 -3.82
CA GLU A 42 5.87 -2.71 -3.51
C GLU A 42 6.41 -1.40 -4.13
N SER A 43 6.02 -1.10 -5.37
CA SER A 43 6.39 0.15 -6.03
C SER A 43 5.77 1.39 -5.36
N HIS A 44 4.56 1.24 -4.82
CA HIS A 44 3.88 2.26 -4.04
C HIS A 44 4.64 2.54 -2.73
N ILE A 45 4.92 1.50 -1.93
CA ILE A 45 5.67 1.59 -0.67
C ILE A 45 7.05 2.24 -0.85
N VAL A 46 7.80 1.87 -1.91
CA VAL A 46 9.11 2.48 -2.19
C VAL A 46 8.98 3.97 -2.47
N TRP A 47 7.99 4.37 -3.26
CA TRP A 47 7.71 5.78 -3.52
C TRP A 47 7.36 6.53 -2.22
N GLU A 48 6.59 5.92 -1.32
CA GLU A 48 6.22 6.53 -0.04
C GLU A 48 7.44 6.76 0.86
N GLU A 49 8.29 5.76 1.03
CA GLU A 49 9.52 5.89 1.80
C GLU A 49 10.46 6.96 1.23
N GLU A 50 10.74 6.90 -0.07
CA GLU A 50 11.78 7.72 -0.69
C GLU A 50 11.34 9.17 -0.89
N LEU A 51 10.06 9.42 -1.13
CA LEU A 51 9.57 10.75 -1.48
C LEU A 51 8.58 11.31 -0.47
N LEU A 52 7.52 10.56 -0.15
CA LEU A 52 6.42 11.06 0.67
C LEU A 52 6.86 11.28 2.13
N PHE A 53 7.39 10.24 2.77
CA PHE A 53 7.83 10.25 4.17
C PHE A 53 9.04 11.15 4.35
N SER A 54 10.00 11.08 3.42
CA SER A 54 11.16 11.95 3.41
C SER A 54 10.76 13.44 3.36
N LEU A 55 9.76 13.80 2.55
CA LEU A 55 9.24 15.17 2.50
C LEU A 55 8.48 15.53 3.78
N PHE A 56 7.65 14.62 4.30
CA PHE A 56 6.87 14.83 5.53
C PHE A 56 7.77 15.09 6.74
N GLU A 57 8.78 14.25 6.96
CA GLU A 57 9.74 14.38 8.05
C GLU A 57 10.57 15.68 7.92
N ALA A 58 10.90 16.10 6.69
CA ALA A 58 11.61 17.35 6.44
C ALA A 58 10.75 18.60 6.72
N LYS A 59 9.42 18.53 6.48
CA LYS A 59 8.51 19.68 6.63
C LYS A 59 7.98 19.87 8.03
N THR A 60 7.65 18.78 8.70
CA THR A 60 7.08 18.82 10.05
C THR A 60 8.16 18.98 11.12
N GLY A 61 9.43 18.68 10.80
CA GLY A 61 10.50 18.62 11.78
C GLY A 61 10.34 17.48 12.80
N ILE A 62 9.31 16.63 12.60
CA ILE A 62 9.04 15.46 13.42
C ILE A 62 9.92 14.33 12.89
N GLN A 63 11.09 14.18 13.49
CA GLN A 63 12.02 13.08 13.22
C GLN A 63 11.74 11.95 14.23
N GLY A 64 11.15 10.84 13.79
CA GLY A 64 10.81 9.71 14.66
C GLY A 64 9.58 9.93 15.56
N PRO A 65 9.47 9.18 16.67
CA PRO A 65 8.53 8.07 16.92
C PRO A 65 7.03 8.44 16.98
N SER A 66 6.44 9.02 15.93
CA SER A 66 5.04 9.50 15.96
C SER A 66 4.10 8.82 14.94
N LEU A 67 4.32 8.98 13.63
CA LEU A 67 3.42 8.45 12.58
C LEU A 67 4.17 7.59 11.55
N VAL A 68 5.22 8.13 10.94
CA VAL A 68 6.02 7.45 9.91
C VAL A 68 6.66 6.14 10.42
N ALA A 69 7.08 6.10 11.69
CA ALA A 69 7.63 4.87 12.29
C ALA A 69 6.58 3.76 12.44
N VAL A 70 5.32 4.11 12.71
CA VAL A 70 4.20 3.16 12.75
C VAL A 70 3.93 2.63 11.35
N MET A 71 3.89 3.52 10.35
CA MET A 71 3.67 3.16 8.95
C MET A 71 4.77 2.24 8.40
N ARG A 72 6.04 2.50 8.72
CA ARG A 72 7.16 1.58 8.43
C ARG A 72 6.98 0.19 9.02
N THR A 73 6.43 0.11 10.25
CA THR A 73 6.15 -1.18 10.89
C THR A 73 5.00 -1.90 10.19
N GLU A 74 3.99 -1.16 9.71
CA GLU A 74 2.90 -1.71 8.92
C GLU A 74 3.37 -2.25 7.57
N TYR A 75 4.31 -1.58 6.89
CA TYR A 75 4.92 -2.13 5.68
C TYR A 75 5.59 -3.48 5.91
N VAL A 76 6.30 -3.67 7.02
CA VAL A 76 6.90 -4.96 7.37
C VAL A 76 5.81 -6.03 7.56
N GLN A 77 4.69 -5.68 8.19
CA GLN A 77 3.55 -6.60 8.34
C GLN A 77 2.92 -6.93 6.99
N ILE A 78 2.66 -5.93 6.14
CA ILE A 78 2.12 -6.09 4.79
C ILE A 78 3.01 -7.03 3.97
N GLN A 79 4.32 -6.79 3.95
CA GLN A 79 5.29 -7.62 3.22
C GLN A 79 5.26 -9.08 3.73
N GLY A 80 5.26 -9.30 5.04
CA GLY A 80 5.17 -10.65 5.62
C GLY A 80 3.87 -11.38 5.25
N THR A 81 2.74 -10.69 5.21
CA THR A 81 1.46 -11.29 4.79
C THR A 81 1.44 -11.59 3.29
N ILE A 82 1.99 -10.71 2.45
CA ILE A 82 2.14 -10.96 1.00
C ILE A 82 3.00 -12.21 0.76
N GLU A 83 4.13 -12.35 1.45
CA GLU A 83 4.99 -13.54 1.34
C GLU A 83 4.26 -14.82 1.74
N THR A 84 3.44 -14.75 2.78
CA THR A 84 2.59 -15.87 3.24
C THR A 84 1.59 -16.28 2.14
N ILE A 85 0.91 -15.32 1.52
CA ILE A 85 -0.03 -15.59 0.42
C ILE A 85 0.71 -16.14 -0.81
N CYS A 86 1.84 -15.54 -1.19
CA CYS A 86 2.71 -16.04 -2.27
C CYS A 86 3.08 -17.52 -2.07
N ALA A 87 3.48 -17.90 -0.85
CA ALA A 87 3.84 -19.27 -0.53
C ALA A 87 2.64 -20.23 -0.68
N LYS A 88 1.43 -19.80 -0.27
CA LYS A 88 0.20 -20.60 -0.43
C LYS A 88 -0.18 -20.78 -1.90
N ILE A 89 -0.11 -19.72 -2.71
CA ILE A 89 -0.33 -19.78 -4.17
C ILE A 89 0.67 -20.76 -4.82
N LYS A 90 1.96 -20.64 -4.49
CA LYS A 90 3.02 -21.48 -5.06
C LYS A 90 2.83 -22.97 -4.74
N ASN A 91 2.38 -23.28 -3.53
CA ASN A 91 2.18 -24.65 -3.08
C ASN A 91 0.82 -25.23 -3.52
N GLN A 92 0.00 -24.49 -4.28
CA GLN A 92 -1.38 -24.85 -4.63
C GLN A 92 -2.23 -25.22 -3.40
N ASN A 93 -1.88 -24.63 -2.25
CA ASN A 93 -2.67 -24.81 -1.04
C ASN A 93 -3.99 -24.05 -1.19
N PRO A 94 -5.09 -24.54 -0.60
CA PRO A 94 -6.33 -23.78 -0.57
C PRO A 94 -6.08 -22.37 -0.02
N LEU A 95 -6.38 -21.36 -0.83
CA LEU A 95 -6.30 -19.97 -0.42
C LEU A 95 -7.51 -19.68 0.47
N GLY A 96 -7.30 -19.79 1.79
CA GLY A 96 -8.27 -19.37 2.78
C GLY A 96 -8.41 -17.84 2.81
N GLY A 97 -9.56 -17.35 3.27
CA GLY A 97 -9.81 -15.91 3.40
C GLY A 97 -9.09 -15.25 4.58
N GLU A 98 -8.43 -16.02 5.46
CA GLU A 98 -7.81 -15.50 6.69
C GLU A 98 -6.62 -14.59 6.41
N ASP A 99 -5.63 -15.02 5.61
CA ASP A 99 -4.47 -14.17 5.30
C ASP A 99 -4.86 -12.95 4.48
N GLU A 100 -5.85 -13.10 3.60
CA GLU A 100 -6.43 -11.98 2.85
C GLU A 100 -7.09 -10.97 3.78
N SER A 101 -7.83 -11.44 4.79
CA SER A 101 -8.47 -10.58 5.78
C SER A 101 -7.43 -9.84 6.64
N VAL A 102 -6.33 -10.51 7.00
CA VAL A 102 -5.21 -9.88 7.71
C VAL A 102 -4.58 -8.79 6.84
N LEU A 103 -4.27 -9.09 5.59
CA LEU A 103 -3.68 -8.13 4.66
C LEU A 103 -4.59 -6.91 4.46
N LEU A 104 -5.87 -7.14 4.17
CA LEU A 104 -6.86 -6.08 3.99
C LEU A 104 -7.04 -5.25 5.27
N GLY A 105 -6.99 -5.88 6.45
CA GLY A 105 -7.06 -5.17 7.73
C GLY A 105 -5.90 -4.20 7.93
N VAL A 106 -4.66 -4.64 7.66
CA VAL A 106 -3.47 -3.78 7.78
C VAL A 106 -3.49 -2.67 6.74
N LEU A 107 -3.79 -2.99 5.48
CA LEU A 107 -3.89 -1.99 4.40
C LEU A 107 -4.98 -0.96 4.67
N SER A 108 -6.15 -1.37 5.15
CA SER A 108 -7.25 -0.43 5.45
C SER A 108 -6.85 0.60 6.50
N VAL A 109 -6.20 0.15 7.58
CA VAL A 109 -5.73 1.05 8.65
C VAL A 109 -4.60 1.95 8.15
N HIS A 110 -3.72 1.41 7.30
CA HIS A 110 -2.61 2.14 6.71
C HIS A 110 -3.11 3.26 5.78
N ASN A 111 -3.95 2.92 4.80
CA ASN A 111 -4.51 3.86 3.83
C ASN A 111 -5.29 4.99 4.52
N LEU A 112 -6.05 4.69 5.59
CA LEU A 112 -6.74 5.72 6.38
C LEU A 112 -5.78 6.73 7.01
N LYS A 113 -4.62 6.29 7.51
CA LYS A 113 -3.61 7.22 8.06
C LYS A 113 -3.03 8.12 6.99
N GLU A 114 -2.89 7.61 5.77
CA GLU A 114 -2.41 8.41 4.67
C GLU A 114 -3.44 9.44 4.22
N GLU A 115 -4.64 8.97 3.92
CA GLU A 115 -5.70 9.77 3.33
C GLU A 115 -6.25 10.80 4.29
N ASP A 116 -6.42 10.45 5.57
CA ASP A 116 -7.05 11.34 6.55
C ASP A 116 -6.04 12.17 7.35
N ILE A 117 -4.77 11.77 7.40
CA ILE A 117 -3.76 12.44 8.24
C ILE A 117 -2.59 12.94 7.40
N LEU A 118 -1.87 12.05 6.70
CA LEU A 118 -0.61 12.39 6.07
C LEU A 118 -0.79 13.33 4.87
N TYR A 119 -1.64 12.97 3.91
CA TYR A 119 -1.89 13.77 2.71
C TYR A 119 -2.45 15.16 3.04
N PRO A 120 -3.44 15.33 3.94
CA PRO A 120 -3.91 16.66 4.35
C PRO A 120 -2.82 17.49 5.01
N MET A 121 -2.04 16.91 5.93
CA MET A 121 -0.95 17.64 6.59
C MET A 121 0.15 18.10 5.61
N LEU A 122 0.47 17.28 4.60
CA LEU A 122 1.39 17.70 3.53
C LEU A 122 0.79 18.79 2.65
N ASP A 123 -0.49 18.68 2.29
CA ASP A 123 -1.20 19.69 1.52
C ASP A 123 -1.30 21.03 2.28
N ASP A 124 -1.19 21.06 3.61
CA ASP A 124 -1.13 22.30 4.39
C ASP A 124 0.30 22.88 4.52
N THR A 125 1.33 22.04 4.49
CA THR A 125 2.72 22.42 4.85
C THR A 125 3.67 22.56 3.66
N THR A 126 3.32 22.03 2.49
CA THR A 126 4.16 22.05 1.26
C THR A 126 3.68 23.10 0.26
N ASN A 127 4.49 23.50 -0.71
CA ASN A 127 4.03 24.35 -1.82
C ASN A 127 3.71 23.53 -3.10
N ASN A 128 3.07 24.16 -4.09
CA ASN A 128 2.66 23.50 -5.33
C ASN A 128 3.81 22.84 -6.14
N TRP A 129 5.05 23.31 -6.00
CA TRP A 129 6.19 22.71 -6.69
C TRP A 129 6.64 21.40 -6.01
N GLU A 130 6.68 21.39 -4.68
CA GLU A 130 7.00 20.21 -3.88
C GLU A 130 5.96 19.09 -4.09
N ARG A 131 4.69 19.48 -4.14
CA ARG A 131 3.56 18.59 -4.46
C ARG A 131 3.66 17.98 -5.87
N LYS A 132 4.08 18.80 -6.85
CA LYS A 132 4.33 18.32 -8.23
C LYS A 132 5.51 17.35 -8.34
N LYS A 133 6.45 17.39 -7.40
CA LYS A 133 7.60 16.49 -7.38
C LYS A 133 7.19 15.08 -6.94
N ILE A 134 6.27 14.98 -5.97
CA ILE A 134 5.83 13.68 -5.44
C ILE A 134 4.66 13.07 -6.22
N SER A 135 3.84 13.88 -6.92
CA SER A 135 2.76 13.38 -7.79
C SER A 135 3.20 12.80 -9.14
N LYS A 136 4.51 12.83 -9.47
CA LYS A 136 5.06 12.14 -10.65
C LYS A 136 5.53 10.75 -10.25
N LYS A 137 4.60 9.80 -10.26
CA LYS A 137 4.88 8.36 -10.18
C LYS A 137 5.31 7.83 -11.55
#